data_AF-A0A5C5WAZ2-F1
#
_entry.id   AF-A0A5C5WAZ2-F1
#
_cell.length_a   1.000
_cell.length_b   1.000
_cell.length_c   1.000
_cell.angle_alpha   90.00
_cell.angle_beta   90.00
_cell.angle_gamma   90.00
#
_symmetry.space_group_name_H-M   'P 1'
#
loop_
_entity.id
_entity.type
_entity.pdbx_description
1 polymer ?
#
loop_
_entity_poly.entity_id
_entity_poly.type
_entity_poly.pdbx_seq_one_letter_code
_entity_poly.pdbx_strand_id
1 'polypeptide(L)'
;MGLESRDYYRNSSGRGQGASGFADMPTVCKTILVANIIVFVLQILLTRPVGPAEMQHRIDAIAQQYESRDRFDDIDARSLAQAASMMPRQSIVQEAFELDSRKVMQGQVWRLVTSAFCHDRFGIWHLLFNMLFLFWFGSRLENMYGPREFALFYFASAIAASVAFIALGFYTGDMTPAIGASGAIWGVLVLYAIHYPYERIRIYFLFPIEIRWLVLLYFVFDLHPVLLTLSGDAMHSGVAHAAHLGGAVFGFGYFKAGWRLERYWDRVPWLGELGNPKQKSWKPSIGGSQGRSGRRRVKSPATIRLHTPETHAELQSKVEPKLLDQLAAKPRLDPELERLELSLDQVLEKIHLQGRESLTDAEVAVLEKASRKYRGDD
;
A
#
# COMPACT_ATOMS: atom_id res chain seq x y z
N MET A 1 15.05 6.05 -12.36
CA MET A 1 15.24 6.79 -11.10
C MET A 1 16.23 6.02 -10.25
N GLY A 2 17.28 6.65 -9.74
CA GLY A 2 18.23 6.02 -8.81
C GLY A 2 18.01 6.59 -7.41
N LEU A 3 17.53 5.76 -6.50
CA LEU A 3 17.44 6.06 -5.07
C LEU A 3 18.84 5.94 -4.48
N GLU A 4 19.43 7.06 -4.04
CA GLU A 4 20.69 7.03 -3.30
C GLU A 4 20.39 7.21 -1.82
N SER A 5 20.39 6.11 -1.07
CA SER A 5 20.51 6.12 0.38
C SER A 5 21.46 5.00 0.80
N ARG A 6 22.60 5.37 1.38
CA ARG A 6 23.70 4.47 1.78
C ARG A 6 23.36 3.54 2.95
N ASP A 7 22.16 3.65 3.52
CA ASP A 7 21.68 2.83 4.65
C ASP A 7 21.09 1.47 4.21
N TYR A 8 21.07 1.22 2.90
CA TYR A 8 20.50 0.01 2.29
C TYR A 8 21.31 -1.28 2.54
N TYR A 9 22.58 -1.20 2.94
CA TYR A 9 23.47 -2.36 2.96
C TYR A 9 23.37 -3.29 4.18
N ARG A 10 22.61 -2.95 5.22
CA ARG A 10 22.80 -3.61 6.52
C ARG A 10 21.79 -4.68 6.93
N ASN A 11 20.83 -5.05 6.08
CA ASN A 11 19.93 -6.17 6.43
C ASN A 11 19.27 -6.85 5.22
N SER A 12 20.03 -7.62 4.45
CA SER A 12 19.48 -8.72 3.64
C SER A 12 20.56 -9.75 3.34
N SER A 13 20.71 -10.71 4.25
CA SER A 13 21.41 -11.95 3.97
C SER A 13 20.69 -12.70 2.82
N GLY A 14 21.34 -12.79 1.67
CA GLY A 14 21.23 -13.96 0.80
C GLY A 14 20.24 -13.98 -0.38
N ARG A 15 19.75 -12.84 -0.91
CA ARG A 15 19.17 -12.82 -2.27
C ARG A 15 19.67 -11.60 -3.04
N GLY A 16 20.37 -11.85 -4.15
CA GLY A 16 20.92 -10.84 -5.04
C GLY A 16 19.83 -9.87 -5.53
N GLN A 17 20.11 -8.58 -5.38
CA GLN A 17 19.22 -7.51 -5.80
C GLN A 17 19.54 -7.10 -7.25
N GLY A 18 18.77 -7.66 -8.18
CA GLY A 18 18.37 -6.90 -9.36
C GLY A 18 17.32 -5.87 -8.96
N ALA A 19 17.10 -4.83 -9.78
CA ALA A 19 16.09 -3.81 -9.54
C ALA A 19 14.77 -4.42 -9.00
N SER A 20 14.27 -3.94 -7.87
CA SER A 20 13.02 -4.42 -7.27
C SER A 20 11.90 -4.25 -8.30
N GLY A 21 11.57 -5.34 -8.99
CA GLY A 21 10.64 -5.32 -10.11
C GLY A 21 9.21 -5.37 -9.62
N PHE A 22 8.26 -5.38 -10.56
CA PHE A 22 6.86 -5.70 -10.27
C PHE A 22 6.71 -7.02 -9.48
N ALA A 23 7.62 -7.99 -9.70
CA ALA A 23 7.64 -9.27 -8.99
C ALA A 23 7.81 -9.10 -7.46
N ASP A 24 8.68 -8.18 -7.04
CA ASP A 24 9.03 -7.94 -5.63
C ASP A 24 8.08 -6.95 -4.94
N MET A 25 7.10 -6.41 -5.67
CA MET A 25 6.12 -5.48 -5.11
C MET A 25 5.29 -6.16 -3.99
N PRO A 26 5.09 -5.49 -2.84
CA PRO A 26 4.24 -5.96 -1.75
C PRO A 26 2.81 -6.24 -2.20
N THR A 27 2.16 -7.18 -1.50
CA THR A 27 0.91 -7.81 -1.96
C THR A 27 -0.22 -6.81 -2.17
N VAL A 28 -0.47 -5.90 -1.22
CA VAL A 28 -1.61 -4.98 -1.29
C VAL A 28 -1.40 -3.94 -2.37
N CYS A 29 -0.23 -3.31 -2.42
CA CYS A 29 0.12 -2.37 -3.47
C CYS A 29 0.00 -3.03 -4.86
N LYS A 30 0.51 -4.26 -5.01
CA LYS A 30 0.39 -5.03 -6.26
C LYS A 30 -1.08 -5.28 -6.63
N THR A 31 -1.90 -5.68 -5.67
CA THR A 31 -3.34 -5.91 -5.89
C THR A 31 -4.06 -4.62 -6.31
N ILE A 32 -3.82 -3.49 -5.62
CA ILE A 32 -4.42 -2.21 -5.97
C ILE A 32 -3.97 -1.78 -7.37
N LEU A 33 -2.69 -1.91 -7.69
CA LEU A 33 -2.15 -1.56 -9.00
C LEU A 33 -2.80 -2.38 -10.12
N VAL A 34 -2.85 -3.71 -9.97
CA VAL A 34 -3.48 -4.60 -10.96
C VAL A 34 -4.97 -4.30 -11.09
N ALA A 35 -5.69 -4.06 -9.99
CA ALA A 35 -7.10 -3.70 -10.02
C ALA A 35 -7.34 -2.39 -10.79
N ASN A 36 -6.49 -1.38 -10.60
CA ASN A 36 -6.54 -0.12 -11.33
C ASN A 36 -6.31 -0.31 -12.85
N ILE A 37 -5.33 -1.14 -13.23
CA ILE A 37 -5.09 -1.46 -14.64
C ILE A 37 -6.30 -2.19 -15.25
N ILE A 38 -6.87 -3.17 -14.54
CA ILE A 38 -8.05 -3.90 -15.01
C ILE A 38 -9.23 -2.94 -15.19
N VAL A 39 -9.53 -2.12 -14.19
CA VAL A 39 -10.62 -1.13 -14.25
C VAL A 39 -10.40 -0.17 -15.41
N PHE A 40 -9.16 0.30 -15.62
CA PHE A 40 -8.83 1.19 -16.74
C PHE A 40 -9.05 0.53 -18.10
N VAL A 41 -8.64 -0.73 -18.28
CA VAL A 41 -8.89 -1.49 -19.51
C VAL A 41 -10.40 -1.66 -19.72
N LEU A 42 -11.15 -2.01 -18.68
CA LEU A 42 -12.61 -2.11 -18.76
C LEU A 42 -13.26 -0.75 -19.06
N GLN A 43 -12.71 0.36 -18.55
CA GLN A 43 -13.19 1.71 -18.88
C GLN A 43 -13.09 2.02 -20.38
N ILE A 44 -12.02 1.53 -21.03
CA ILE A 44 -11.80 1.68 -22.47
C ILE A 44 -12.71 0.76 -23.28
N LEU A 45 -12.84 -0.50 -22.88
CA LEU A 45 -13.57 -1.52 -23.63
C LEU A 45 -15.10 -1.40 -23.49
N LEU A 46 -15.59 -1.12 -22.29
CA LEU A 46 -17.02 -1.14 -21.97
C LEU A 46 -17.63 0.25 -22.11
N THR A 47 -18.04 0.58 -23.34
CA THR A 47 -18.59 1.90 -23.67
C THR A 47 -19.96 1.85 -24.34
N ARG A 48 -20.81 2.83 -24.04
CA ARG A 48 -22.15 3.04 -24.63
C ARG A 48 -22.21 4.38 -25.38
N PRO A 49 -23.05 4.53 -26.42
CA PRO A 49 -23.33 5.84 -27.00
C PRO A 49 -24.01 6.75 -25.98
N VAL A 50 -23.73 8.05 -26.07
CA VAL A 50 -24.40 9.09 -25.26
C VAL A 50 -25.72 9.46 -25.94
N GLY A 51 -26.82 9.43 -25.18
CA GLY A 51 -28.13 9.81 -25.70
C GLY A 51 -28.27 11.35 -25.87
N PRO A 52 -29.18 11.84 -26.73
CA PRO A 52 -29.35 13.28 -26.97
C PRO A 52 -29.68 14.11 -25.72
N ALA A 53 -30.48 13.57 -24.79
CA ALA A 53 -30.82 14.26 -23.55
C ALA A 53 -29.62 14.40 -22.60
N GLU A 54 -28.79 13.36 -22.51
CA GLU A 54 -27.57 13.37 -21.70
C GLU A 54 -26.50 14.27 -22.31
N MET A 55 -26.46 14.33 -23.65
CA MET A 55 -25.64 15.28 -24.40
C MET A 55 -25.99 16.73 -24.07
N GLN A 56 -27.29 17.07 -24.09
CA GLN A 56 -27.75 18.41 -23.74
C GLN A 56 -27.32 18.79 -22.32
N HIS A 57 -27.52 17.89 -21.35
CA HIS A 57 -27.11 18.14 -19.97
C HIS A 57 -25.59 18.40 -19.85
N ARG A 58 -24.76 17.72 -20.65
CA ARG A 58 -23.30 17.97 -20.66
C ARG A 58 -22.96 19.33 -21.25
N ILE A 59 -23.65 19.74 -22.31
CA ILE A 59 -23.49 21.06 -22.92
C ILE A 59 -23.93 22.15 -21.94
N ASP A 60 -25.07 21.98 -21.27
CA ASP A 60 -25.57 22.92 -20.27
C ASP A 60 -24.58 23.05 -19.10
N ALA A 61 -24.00 21.94 -18.64
CA ALA A 61 -22.98 21.95 -17.59
C ALA A 61 -21.71 22.69 -18.02
N ILE A 62 -21.24 22.48 -19.27
CA ILE A 62 -20.10 23.23 -19.82
C ILE A 62 -20.46 24.72 -20.00
N ALA A 63 -21.67 25.03 -20.46
CA ALA A 63 -22.12 26.41 -20.66
C ALA A 63 -22.22 27.17 -19.33
N GLN A 64 -22.69 26.50 -18.26
CA GLN A 64 -22.67 27.03 -16.89
C GLN A 64 -21.24 27.26 -16.39
N GLN A 65 -20.30 26.41 -16.78
CA GLN A 65 -18.88 26.54 -16.41
C GLN A 65 -18.19 27.75 -17.08
N TYR A 66 -18.68 28.23 -18.22
CA TYR A 66 -18.00 29.25 -19.03
C TYR A 66 -18.71 30.61 -19.15
N GLU A 67 -19.73 30.89 -18.32
CA GLU A 67 -20.57 32.12 -18.41
C GLU A 67 -21.05 32.44 -19.84
N SER A 68 -21.06 31.46 -20.76
CA SER A 68 -21.27 31.69 -22.18
C SER A 68 -22.53 31.00 -22.68
N ARG A 69 -23.63 31.21 -21.96
CA ARG A 69 -24.93 30.59 -22.23
C ARG A 69 -25.44 30.96 -23.63
N ASP A 70 -25.33 32.23 -23.99
CA ASP A 70 -25.77 32.80 -25.28
C ASP A 70 -25.11 32.15 -26.51
N ARG A 71 -23.97 31.46 -26.36
CA ARG A 71 -23.26 30.81 -27.47
C ARG A 71 -23.78 29.41 -27.80
N PHE A 72 -24.53 28.78 -26.89
CA PHE A 72 -24.95 27.39 -27.00
C PHE A 72 -26.47 27.21 -27.18
N ASP A 73 -27.25 28.29 -27.07
CA ASP A 73 -28.72 28.24 -27.14
C ASP A 73 -29.26 27.88 -28.55
N ASP A 74 -28.44 28.02 -29.61
CA ASP A 74 -28.83 27.80 -31.01
C ASP A 74 -28.47 26.38 -31.57
N ILE A 75 -28.07 25.42 -30.74
CA ILE A 75 -27.72 24.08 -31.25
C ILE A 75 -28.99 23.24 -31.45
N ASP A 76 -29.34 22.97 -32.71
CA ASP A 76 -30.50 22.15 -33.05
C ASP A 76 -30.32 20.66 -32.69
N ALA A 77 -31.45 19.95 -32.53
CA ALA A 77 -31.46 18.53 -32.13
C ALA A 77 -30.75 17.58 -33.11
N ARG A 78 -30.65 17.95 -34.41
CA ARG A 78 -29.93 17.17 -35.42
C ARG A 78 -28.43 17.40 -35.32
N SER A 79 -28.00 18.64 -35.09
CA SER A 79 -26.62 19.00 -34.78
C SER A 79 -26.14 18.32 -33.51
N LEU A 80 -26.98 18.24 -32.47
CA LEU A 80 -26.69 17.47 -31.25
C LEU A 80 -26.56 15.97 -31.51
N ALA A 81 -27.48 15.38 -32.29
CA ALA A 81 -27.41 13.96 -32.64
C ALA A 81 -26.19 13.64 -33.51
N GLN A 82 -25.82 14.55 -34.41
CA GLN A 82 -24.62 14.43 -35.25
C GLN A 82 -23.33 14.64 -34.45
N ALA A 83 -23.31 15.59 -33.50
CA ALA A 83 -22.21 15.75 -32.57
C ALA A 83 -22.07 14.54 -31.62
N ALA A 84 -23.19 13.98 -31.15
CA ALA A 84 -23.21 12.79 -30.29
C ALA A 84 -22.68 11.54 -31.00
N SER A 85 -22.87 11.41 -32.32
CA SER A 85 -22.31 10.30 -33.10
C SER A 85 -20.81 10.46 -33.38
N MET A 86 -20.29 11.70 -33.30
CA MET A 86 -18.86 12.02 -33.44
C MET A 86 -18.11 12.08 -32.10
N MET A 87 -18.83 12.14 -30.98
CA MET A 87 -18.25 12.25 -29.64
C MET A 87 -17.75 10.91 -29.08
N PRO A 88 -16.75 10.96 -28.18
CA PRO A 88 -16.27 9.76 -27.50
C PRO A 88 -17.38 9.10 -26.70
N ARG A 89 -17.53 7.79 -26.90
CA ARG A 89 -18.49 6.94 -26.18
C ARG A 89 -18.29 7.04 -24.65
N GLN A 90 -19.38 6.94 -23.89
CA GLN A 90 -19.36 6.99 -22.43
C GLN A 90 -18.94 5.64 -21.85
N SER A 91 -18.07 5.64 -20.85
CA SER A 91 -17.66 4.41 -20.17
C SER A 91 -18.69 4.00 -19.11
N ILE A 92 -19.20 2.78 -19.23
CA ILE A 92 -20.18 2.21 -18.28
C ILE A 92 -19.52 2.02 -16.91
N VAL A 93 -18.24 1.63 -16.92
CA VAL A 93 -17.44 1.42 -15.70
C VAL A 93 -17.25 2.74 -14.97
N GLN A 94 -16.86 3.79 -15.70
CA GLN A 94 -16.71 5.12 -15.10
C GLN A 94 -18.02 5.62 -14.51
N GLU A 95 -19.13 5.51 -15.25
CA GLU A 95 -20.46 5.93 -14.76
C GLU A 95 -20.86 5.20 -13.47
N ALA A 96 -20.47 3.94 -13.31
CA ALA A 96 -20.75 3.14 -12.11
C ALA A 96 -19.84 3.51 -10.91
N PHE A 97 -18.60 3.92 -11.18
CA PHE A 97 -17.55 4.02 -10.17
C PHE A 97 -17.17 5.45 -9.78
N GLU A 98 -17.35 6.43 -10.67
CA GLU A 98 -16.97 7.83 -10.46
C GLU A 98 -17.63 8.44 -9.22
N LEU A 99 -16.95 9.41 -8.63
CA LEU A 99 -17.41 10.11 -7.45
C LEU A 99 -18.42 11.19 -7.85
N ASP A 100 -19.67 10.77 -8.03
CA ASP A 100 -20.82 11.66 -8.24
C ASP A 100 -21.51 11.91 -6.88
N SER A 101 -21.39 13.14 -6.38
CA SER A 101 -21.95 13.58 -5.10
C SER A 101 -23.44 13.30 -4.98
N ARG A 102 -24.21 13.49 -6.05
CA ARG A 102 -25.67 13.29 -6.05
C ARG A 102 -26.02 11.82 -5.89
N LYS A 103 -25.32 10.95 -6.63
CA LYS A 103 -25.53 9.49 -6.54
C LYS A 103 -25.09 8.94 -5.19
N VAL A 104 -24.03 9.49 -4.58
CA VAL A 104 -23.63 9.13 -3.21
C VAL A 104 -24.75 9.45 -2.21
N MET A 105 -25.37 10.63 -2.30
CA MET A 105 -26.51 10.98 -1.44
C MET A 105 -27.75 10.10 -1.65
N GLN A 106 -27.88 9.49 -2.83
CA GLN A 106 -28.94 8.50 -3.12
C GLN A 106 -28.61 7.09 -2.63
N GLY A 107 -27.53 6.92 -1.85
CA GLY A 107 -27.14 5.65 -1.25
C GLY A 107 -26.05 4.88 -2.00
N GLN A 108 -25.49 5.42 -3.09
CA GLN A 108 -24.40 4.77 -3.83
C GLN A 108 -23.04 4.97 -3.14
N VAL A 109 -22.94 4.58 -1.86
CA VAL A 109 -21.79 4.85 -0.98
C VAL A 109 -20.50 4.16 -1.41
N TRP A 110 -20.58 3.12 -2.24
CA TRP A 110 -19.38 2.46 -2.80
C TRP A 110 -18.52 3.43 -3.63
N ARG A 111 -19.11 4.49 -4.20
CA ARG A 111 -18.41 5.53 -4.98
C ARG A 111 -17.31 6.24 -4.19
N LEU A 112 -17.41 6.27 -2.85
CA LEU A 112 -16.37 6.80 -1.96
C LEU A 112 -15.05 6.01 -2.06
N VAL A 113 -15.10 4.78 -2.55
CA VAL A 113 -13.94 3.89 -2.70
C VAL A 113 -13.69 3.55 -4.18
N THR A 114 -14.74 3.24 -4.94
CA THR A 114 -14.58 2.78 -6.34
C THR A 114 -14.03 3.87 -7.25
N SER A 115 -14.27 5.15 -6.94
CA SER A 115 -13.76 6.28 -7.71
C SER A 115 -12.22 6.32 -7.74
N ALA A 116 -11.58 5.80 -6.69
CA ALA A 116 -10.12 5.65 -6.62
C ALA A 116 -9.56 4.65 -7.65
N PHE A 117 -10.41 3.85 -8.30
CA PHE A 117 -9.99 2.92 -9.34
C PHE A 117 -10.23 3.44 -10.77
N CYS A 118 -11.02 4.49 -10.92
CA CYS A 118 -11.29 5.09 -12.23
C CYS A 118 -10.22 6.11 -12.60
N HIS A 119 -9.75 6.05 -13.84
CA HIS A 119 -8.74 6.97 -14.36
C HIS A 119 -9.18 7.59 -15.68
N ASP A 120 -8.56 8.70 -16.05
CA ASP A 120 -8.89 9.42 -17.29
C ASP A 120 -8.50 8.57 -18.50
N ARG A 121 -9.50 8.24 -19.34
CA ARG A 121 -9.35 7.40 -20.53
C ARG A 121 -8.51 8.05 -21.63
N PHE A 122 -8.42 9.38 -21.63
CA PHE A 122 -7.67 10.14 -22.63
C PHE A 122 -6.26 10.51 -22.13
N GLY A 123 -6.03 10.48 -20.83
CA GLY A 123 -4.76 10.80 -20.18
C GLY A 123 -4.14 9.59 -19.49
N ILE A 124 -3.40 8.75 -20.23
CA ILE A 124 -2.69 7.59 -19.64
C ILE A 124 -1.73 7.98 -18.51
N TRP A 125 -1.20 9.21 -18.56
CA TRP A 125 -0.35 9.78 -17.51
C TRP A 125 -1.04 9.85 -16.15
N HIS A 126 -2.36 10.04 -16.12
CA HIS A 126 -3.13 10.06 -14.88
C HIS A 126 -3.03 8.69 -14.17
N LEU A 127 -3.25 7.59 -14.89
CA LEU A 127 -3.05 6.24 -14.34
C LEU A 127 -1.57 6.00 -13.99
N LEU A 128 -0.67 6.32 -14.91
CA LEU A 128 0.75 6.01 -14.75
C LEU A 128 1.33 6.63 -13.48
N PHE A 129 1.12 7.93 -13.24
CA PHE A 129 1.71 8.60 -12.07
C PHE A 129 1.10 8.13 -10.74
N ASN A 130 -0.20 7.84 -10.70
CA ASN A 130 -0.84 7.25 -9.52
C ASN A 130 -0.21 5.90 -9.18
N MET A 131 -0.06 5.03 -10.18
CA MET A 131 0.51 3.70 -9.97
C MET A 131 2.00 3.75 -9.66
N LEU A 132 2.73 4.72 -10.23
CA LEU A 132 4.15 4.94 -9.95
C LEU A 132 4.38 5.40 -8.50
N PHE A 133 3.57 6.32 -8.00
CA PHE A 133 3.64 6.78 -6.62
C PHE A 133 3.21 5.69 -5.64
N LEU A 134 2.17 4.92 -5.97
CA LEU A 134 1.81 3.73 -5.19
C LEU A 134 2.97 2.72 -5.16
N PHE A 135 3.62 2.49 -6.30
CA PHE A 135 4.73 1.56 -6.41
C PHE A 135 5.93 1.97 -5.57
N TRP A 136 6.37 3.24 -5.58
CA TRP A 136 7.51 3.65 -4.77
C TRP A 136 7.18 3.87 -3.31
N PHE A 137 6.19 4.71 -3.04
CA PHE A 137 5.91 5.17 -1.68
C PHE A 137 5.00 4.20 -0.94
N GLY A 138 3.98 3.69 -1.63
CA GLY A 138 3.05 2.70 -1.08
C GLY A 138 3.78 1.42 -0.69
N SER A 139 4.62 0.85 -1.57
CA SER A 139 5.36 -0.39 -1.26
C SER A 139 6.21 -0.27 0.00
N ARG A 140 6.87 0.88 0.19
CA ARG A 140 7.68 1.11 1.39
C ARG A 140 6.84 1.22 2.65
N LEU A 141 5.72 1.93 2.58
CA LEU A 141 4.78 2.04 3.68
C LEU A 141 4.12 0.69 4.00
N GLU A 142 3.79 -0.12 3.00
CA GLU A 142 3.26 -1.48 3.21
C GLU A 142 4.28 -2.37 3.92
N ASN A 143 5.54 -2.35 3.50
CA ASN A 143 6.61 -3.11 4.17
C ASN A 143 6.83 -2.64 5.61
N MET A 144 6.63 -1.35 5.90
CA MET A 144 6.80 -0.78 7.23
C MET A 144 5.61 -1.07 8.17
N TYR A 145 4.37 -0.89 7.69
CA TYR A 145 3.16 -1.01 8.50
C TYR A 145 2.56 -2.42 8.50
N GLY A 146 2.85 -3.20 7.46
CA GLY A 146 2.21 -4.47 7.16
C GLY A 146 1.05 -4.31 6.16
N PRO A 147 0.71 -5.39 5.42
CA PRO A 147 -0.28 -5.35 4.33
C PRO A 147 -1.66 -4.90 4.81
N ARG A 148 -2.15 -5.44 5.93
CA ARG A 148 -3.48 -5.15 6.44
C ARG A 148 -3.65 -3.70 6.88
N GLU A 149 -2.71 -3.18 7.65
CA GLU A 149 -2.74 -1.78 8.10
C GLU A 149 -2.61 -0.82 6.92
N PHE A 150 -1.72 -1.09 5.97
CA PHE A 150 -1.58 -0.27 4.77
C PHE A 150 -2.87 -0.27 3.92
N ALA A 151 -3.53 -1.41 3.76
CA ALA A 151 -4.82 -1.48 3.05
C ALA A 151 -5.88 -0.59 3.74
N LEU A 152 -6.03 -0.72 5.05
CA LEU A 152 -6.97 0.11 5.84
C LEU A 152 -6.65 1.59 5.71
N PHE A 153 -5.38 1.95 5.82
CA PHE A 153 -4.90 3.32 5.65
C PHE A 153 -5.23 3.86 4.25
N TYR A 154 -4.91 3.12 3.19
CA TYR A 154 -5.13 3.53 1.80
C TYR A 154 -6.62 3.81 1.53
N PHE A 155 -7.49 2.88 1.92
CA PHE A 155 -8.93 3.04 1.70
C PHE A 155 -9.56 4.10 2.60
N ALA A 156 -9.11 4.23 3.85
CA ALA A 156 -9.56 5.32 4.71
C ALA A 156 -9.13 6.69 4.15
N SER A 157 -7.93 6.79 3.57
CA SER A 157 -7.47 7.99 2.86
C SER A 157 -8.31 8.28 1.62
N ALA A 158 -8.70 7.25 0.84
CA ALA A 158 -9.59 7.41 -0.31
C ALA A 158 -10.98 7.94 0.10
N ILE A 159 -11.52 7.43 1.22
CA ILE A 159 -12.79 7.89 1.77
C ILE A 159 -12.67 9.34 2.26
N ALA A 160 -11.63 9.68 3.01
CA ALA A 160 -11.40 11.05 3.49
C ALA A 160 -11.27 12.05 2.34
N ALA A 161 -10.54 11.68 1.28
CA ALA A 161 -10.44 12.45 0.05
C ALA A 161 -11.81 12.65 -0.60
N SER A 162 -12.61 11.58 -0.73
CA SER A 162 -13.95 11.65 -1.31
C SER A 162 -14.89 12.54 -0.50
N VAL A 163 -14.83 12.46 0.83
CA VAL A 163 -15.62 13.31 1.72
C VAL A 163 -15.24 14.79 1.58
N ALA A 164 -13.94 15.10 1.52
CA ALA A 164 -13.47 16.47 1.33
C ALA A 164 -13.91 17.06 -0.02
N PHE A 165 -13.83 16.24 -1.09
CA PHE A 165 -14.32 16.63 -2.41
C PHE A 165 -15.82 16.92 -2.41
N ILE A 166 -16.63 16.01 -1.87
CA ILE A 166 -18.07 16.16 -1.77
C ILE A 166 -18.44 17.39 -0.94
N ALA A 167 -17.75 17.62 0.18
CA ALA A 167 -17.99 18.76 1.05
C ALA A 167 -17.76 20.10 0.33
N LEU A 168 -16.65 20.23 -0.43
CA LEU A 168 -16.41 21.44 -1.22
C LEU A 168 -17.45 21.58 -2.35
N GLY A 169 -17.84 20.49 -3.00
CA GLY A 169 -18.90 20.50 -4.02
C GLY A 169 -20.24 21.01 -3.47
N PHE A 170 -20.63 20.60 -2.26
CA PHE A 170 -21.82 21.13 -1.60
C PHE A 170 -21.72 22.61 -1.25
N TYR A 171 -20.54 23.06 -0.83
CA TYR A 171 -20.33 24.47 -0.49
C TYR A 171 -20.40 25.39 -1.73
N THR A 172 -19.85 24.92 -2.85
CA THR A 172 -19.71 25.70 -4.09
C THR A 172 -20.88 25.54 -5.05
N GLY A 173 -21.66 24.47 -4.91
CA GLY A 173 -22.64 24.04 -5.90
C GLY A 173 -22.06 23.23 -7.06
N ASP A 174 -20.74 23.03 -7.11
CA ASP A 174 -20.10 22.20 -8.15
C ASP A 174 -20.33 20.70 -7.86
N MET A 175 -21.14 20.07 -8.72
CA MET A 175 -21.49 18.65 -8.64
C MET A 175 -20.83 17.83 -9.75
N THR A 176 -19.74 18.34 -10.32
CA THR A 176 -18.96 17.63 -11.35
C THR A 176 -18.36 16.36 -10.75
N PRO A 177 -18.58 15.18 -11.36
CA PRO A 177 -17.99 13.94 -10.85
C PRO A 177 -16.46 13.93 -10.93
N ALA A 178 -15.82 13.31 -9.93
CA ALA A 178 -14.37 13.12 -9.90
C ALA A 178 -13.96 11.64 -10.04
N ILE A 179 -12.75 11.41 -10.52
CA ILE A 179 -12.12 10.09 -10.64
C ILE A 179 -10.64 10.16 -10.26
N GLY A 180 -10.08 9.05 -9.79
CA GLY A 180 -8.64 8.88 -9.63
C GLY A 180 -8.22 8.45 -8.23
N ALA A 181 -7.16 7.64 -8.17
CA ALA A 181 -6.54 7.20 -6.91
C ALA A 181 -5.86 8.34 -6.13
N SER A 182 -5.70 9.51 -6.74
CA SER A 182 -4.78 10.57 -6.31
C SER A 182 -5.05 11.09 -4.90
N GLY A 183 -6.30 11.12 -4.45
CA GLY A 183 -6.63 11.44 -3.05
C GLY A 183 -6.05 10.44 -2.04
N ALA A 184 -6.10 9.14 -2.33
CA ALA A 184 -5.46 8.12 -1.49
C ALA A 184 -3.93 8.21 -1.56
N ILE A 185 -3.40 8.48 -2.75
CA ILE A 185 -1.95 8.67 -2.96
C ILE A 185 -1.43 9.88 -2.19
N TRP A 186 -2.21 10.96 -2.06
CA TRP A 186 -1.85 12.11 -1.23
C TRP A 186 -1.69 11.76 0.25
N GLY A 187 -2.54 10.90 0.80
CA GLY A 187 -2.34 10.35 2.14
C GLY A 187 -1.05 9.54 2.24
N VAL A 188 -0.78 8.66 1.26
CA VAL A 188 0.47 7.88 1.15
C VAL A 188 1.69 8.79 1.10
N LEU A 189 1.66 9.85 0.28
CA LEU A 189 2.76 10.81 0.11
C LEU A 189 3.05 11.58 1.40
N VAL A 190 2.02 12.07 2.08
CA VAL A 190 2.19 12.78 3.35
C VAL A 190 2.74 11.85 4.42
N LEU A 191 2.18 10.65 4.56
CA LEU A 191 2.67 9.67 5.52
C LEU A 191 4.13 9.29 5.23
N TYR A 192 4.48 9.09 3.96
CA TYR A 192 5.85 8.81 3.54
C TYR A 192 6.78 9.98 3.86
N ALA A 193 6.39 11.22 3.55
CA ALA A 193 7.19 12.41 3.79
C ALA A 193 7.48 12.64 5.27
N ILE A 194 6.58 12.23 6.16
CA ILE A 194 6.79 12.30 7.60
C ILE A 194 7.82 11.27 8.07
N HIS A 195 7.78 10.04 7.55
CA HIS A 195 8.74 8.99 7.91
C HIS A 195 10.12 9.17 7.27
N TYR A 196 10.15 9.69 6.05
CA TYR A 196 11.35 9.79 5.21
C TYR A 196 11.55 11.21 4.66
N PRO A 197 11.59 12.25 5.52
CA PRO A 197 11.55 13.65 5.08
C PRO A 197 12.78 14.08 4.26
N TYR A 198 13.93 13.47 4.53
CA TYR A 198 15.21 13.81 3.91
C TYR A 198 15.57 12.91 2.72
N GLU A 199 14.73 11.94 2.39
CA GLU A 199 14.98 11.12 1.20
C GLU A 199 14.89 11.96 -0.05
N ARG A 200 15.79 11.73 -1.00
CA ARG A 200 15.91 12.55 -2.20
C ARG A 200 15.39 11.81 -3.42
N ILE A 201 14.48 12.46 -4.15
CA ILE A 201 14.07 12.03 -5.49
C ILE A 201 14.73 12.94 -6.51
N ARG A 202 15.24 12.35 -7.58
CA ARG A 202 15.78 13.09 -8.72
C ARG A 202 14.69 13.36 -9.72
N ILE A 203 14.31 14.62 -9.88
CA ILE A 203 13.39 15.05 -10.94
C ILE A 203 14.16 15.01 -12.27
N TYR A 204 13.65 14.24 -13.24
CA TYR A 204 14.27 14.00 -14.55
C TYR A 204 15.75 13.60 -14.50
N PHE A 205 16.21 12.98 -13.40
CA PHE A 205 17.62 12.66 -13.16
C PHE A 205 18.57 13.86 -12.94
N LEU A 206 18.11 15.11 -13.00
CA LEU A 206 18.96 16.29 -12.84
C LEU A 206 19.03 16.77 -11.37
N PHE A 207 17.89 17.08 -10.77
CA PHE A 207 17.86 17.80 -9.49
C PHE A 207 17.35 16.91 -8.36
N PRO A 208 18.18 16.59 -7.35
CA PRO A 208 17.72 15.88 -6.17
C PRO A 208 16.94 16.84 -5.26
N ILE A 209 15.67 16.56 -5.03
CA ILE A 209 14.82 17.27 -4.07
C ILE A 209 14.44 16.33 -2.93
N GLU A 210 14.49 16.82 -1.70
CA GLU A 210 14.00 16.06 -0.55
C GLU A 210 12.47 15.94 -0.61
N ILE A 211 11.95 14.77 -0.25
CA ILE A 211 10.50 14.47 -0.30
C ILE A 211 9.69 15.53 0.42
N ARG A 212 10.13 15.99 1.60
CA ARG A 212 9.39 17.01 2.36
C ARG A 212 9.13 18.29 1.55
N TRP A 213 10.11 18.75 0.77
CA TRP A 213 9.98 19.96 -0.02
C TRP A 213 9.11 19.74 -1.24
N LEU A 214 9.22 18.55 -1.86
CA LEU A 214 8.35 18.17 -2.96
C LEU A 214 6.88 18.13 -2.50
N VAL A 215 6.60 17.42 -1.42
CA VAL A 215 5.23 17.29 -0.88
C VAL A 215 4.69 18.63 -0.40
N LEU A 216 5.49 19.46 0.26
CA LEU A 216 5.07 20.81 0.66
C LEU A 216 4.75 21.70 -0.54
N LEU A 217 5.60 21.69 -1.58
CA LEU A 217 5.38 22.48 -2.79
C LEU A 217 4.08 22.07 -3.49
N TYR A 218 3.89 20.76 -3.71
CA TYR A 218 2.68 20.24 -4.32
C TYR A 218 1.44 20.53 -3.45
N PHE A 219 1.57 20.49 -2.12
CA PHE A 219 0.46 20.79 -1.21
C PHE A 219 0.01 22.24 -1.34
N VAL A 220 0.97 23.18 -1.45
CA VAL A 220 0.68 24.60 -1.70
C VAL A 220 0.02 24.79 -3.07
N PHE A 221 0.50 24.08 -4.10
CA PHE A 221 -0.13 24.11 -5.43
C PHE A 221 -1.56 23.60 -5.42
N ASP A 222 -1.89 22.57 -4.63
CA ASP A 222 -3.27 22.08 -4.48
C ASP A 222 -4.12 22.96 -3.57
N LEU A 223 -3.52 23.60 -2.57
CA LEU A 223 -4.21 24.48 -1.66
C LEU A 223 -4.69 25.76 -2.37
N HIS A 224 -3.86 26.33 -3.24
CA HIS A 224 -4.16 27.60 -3.91
C HIS A 224 -5.51 27.61 -4.65
N PRO A 225 -5.83 26.62 -5.53
CA PRO A 225 -7.13 26.55 -6.18
C PRO A 225 -8.30 26.42 -5.22
N VAL A 226 -8.16 25.62 -4.16
CA VAL A 226 -9.21 25.45 -3.15
C VAL A 226 -9.47 26.77 -2.42
N LEU A 227 -8.43 27.53 -2.07
CA LEU A 227 -8.60 28.84 -1.43
C LEU A 227 -9.29 29.85 -2.34
N LEU A 228 -8.95 29.89 -3.64
CA LEU A 228 -9.63 30.74 -4.61
C LEU A 228 -11.11 30.39 -4.73
N THR A 229 -11.42 29.09 -4.86
CA THR A 229 -12.80 28.60 -4.88
C THR A 229 -13.57 28.96 -3.61
N LEU A 230 -12.95 28.88 -2.43
CA LEU A 230 -13.58 29.29 -1.17
C LEU A 230 -13.79 30.81 -1.07
N SER A 231 -12.98 31.62 -1.77
CA SER A 231 -13.12 33.07 -1.84
C SER A 231 -14.16 33.58 -2.85
N GLY A 232 -14.80 32.66 -3.60
CA GLY A 232 -15.82 32.98 -4.61
C GLY A 232 -15.33 32.94 -6.05
N ASP A 233 -14.03 32.71 -6.27
CA ASP A 233 -13.45 32.56 -7.61
C ASP A 233 -13.58 31.11 -8.07
N ALA A 234 -14.53 30.84 -8.98
CA ALA A 234 -14.76 29.52 -9.57
C ALA A 234 -13.59 29.12 -10.50
N MET A 235 -12.49 28.64 -9.92
CA MET A 235 -11.36 28.15 -10.70
C MET A 235 -11.54 26.69 -11.08
N HIS A 236 -11.70 26.45 -12.39
CA HIS A 236 -11.82 25.11 -12.95
C HIS A 236 -10.48 24.62 -13.48
N SER A 237 -9.75 23.86 -12.67
CA SER A 237 -8.44 23.29 -13.06
C SER A 237 -8.52 21.89 -13.68
N GLY A 238 -9.70 21.27 -13.70
CA GLY A 238 -9.86 19.86 -14.10
C GLY A 238 -9.24 18.86 -13.11
N VAL A 239 -8.76 19.32 -11.96
CA VAL A 239 -8.11 18.51 -10.92
C VAL A 239 -8.91 18.63 -9.62
N ALA A 240 -9.18 17.49 -8.99
CA ALA A 240 -9.92 17.41 -7.73
C ALA A 240 -9.05 17.81 -6.51
N HIS A 241 -8.57 19.05 -6.46
CA HIS A 241 -7.62 19.52 -5.42
C HIS A 241 -8.16 19.33 -3.99
N ALA A 242 -9.46 19.49 -3.76
CA ALA A 242 -10.06 19.22 -2.45
C ALA A 242 -9.91 17.75 -2.00
N ALA A 243 -9.96 16.81 -2.95
CA ALA A 243 -9.73 15.40 -2.66
C ALA A 243 -8.28 15.16 -2.23
N HIS A 244 -7.33 15.83 -2.90
CA HIS A 244 -5.91 15.77 -2.57
C HIS A 244 -5.63 16.27 -1.16
N LEU A 245 -6.17 17.46 -0.81
CA LEU A 245 -6.06 18.01 0.54
C LEU A 245 -6.73 17.11 1.59
N GLY A 246 -7.90 16.52 1.29
CA GLY A 246 -8.58 15.58 2.18
C GLY A 246 -7.73 14.35 2.51
N GLY A 247 -7.10 13.76 1.49
CA GLY A 247 -6.15 12.67 1.68
C GLY A 247 -4.91 13.09 2.47
N ALA A 248 -4.34 14.26 2.16
CA ALA A 248 -3.18 14.80 2.86
C ALA A 248 -3.46 15.05 4.36
N VAL A 249 -4.60 15.66 4.68
CA VAL A 249 -5.06 15.91 6.06
C VAL A 249 -5.26 14.59 6.80
N PHE A 250 -5.87 13.59 6.15
CA PHE A 250 -6.02 12.25 6.75
C PHE A 250 -4.66 11.60 7.02
N GLY A 251 -3.73 11.62 6.06
CA GLY A 251 -2.38 11.06 6.23
C GLY A 251 -1.62 11.68 7.40
N PHE A 252 -1.66 13.02 7.49
CA PHE A 252 -1.06 13.75 8.62
C PHE A 252 -1.74 13.41 9.96
N GLY A 253 -3.08 13.40 9.98
CA GLY A 253 -3.87 13.07 11.16
C GLY A 253 -3.63 11.64 11.66
N TYR A 254 -3.58 10.67 10.75
CA TYR A 254 -3.28 9.26 11.04
C TYR A 254 -1.93 9.12 11.76
N PHE A 255 -0.88 9.78 11.25
CA PHE A 255 0.43 9.78 11.90
C PHE A 255 0.39 10.47 13.26
N LYS A 256 -0.16 11.69 13.33
CA LYS A 256 -0.18 12.50 14.56
C LYS A 256 -0.97 11.84 15.69
N ALA A 257 -2.05 11.14 15.35
CA ALA A 257 -2.86 10.42 16.32
C ALA A 257 -2.30 9.04 16.68
N GLY A 258 -1.20 8.59 16.04
CA GLY A 258 -0.62 7.27 16.27
C GLY A 258 -1.58 6.13 15.94
N TRP A 259 -2.45 6.33 14.95
CA TRP A 259 -3.47 5.34 14.61
C TRP A 259 -2.84 4.03 14.09
N ARG A 260 -3.50 2.92 14.46
CA ARG A 260 -3.29 1.57 13.93
C ARG A 260 -4.68 1.00 13.71
N LEU A 261 -5.25 1.25 12.54
CA LEU A 261 -6.64 0.94 12.17
C LEU A 261 -6.95 -0.54 12.37
N GLU A 262 -5.97 -1.43 12.20
CA GLU A 262 -6.09 -2.85 12.48
C GLU A 262 -6.55 -3.13 13.93
N ARG A 263 -6.02 -2.37 14.91
CA ARG A 263 -6.39 -2.54 16.32
C ARG A 263 -7.85 -2.17 16.61
N TYR A 264 -8.44 -1.31 15.80
CA TYR A 264 -9.85 -0.94 15.91
C TYR A 264 -10.73 -1.95 15.18
N TRP A 265 -10.27 -2.46 14.04
CA TRP A 265 -10.96 -3.50 13.28
C TRP A 265 -11.20 -4.75 14.11
N ASP A 266 -10.20 -5.19 14.86
CA ASP A 266 -10.28 -6.38 15.72
C ASP A 266 -11.21 -6.19 16.94
N ARG A 267 -11.61 -4.95 17.25
CA ARG A 267 -12.55 -4.63 18.34
C ARG A 267 -14.01 -4.63 17.89
N VAL A 268 -14.30 -4.72 16.59
CA VAL A 268 -15.66 -4.80 16.07
C VAL A 268 -16.06 -6.26 15.92
N PRO A 269 -16.99 -6.79 16.75
CA PRO A 269 -17.21 -8.24 16.87
C PRO A 269 -17.55 -8.96 15.57
N TRP A 270 -18.30 -8.32 14.67
CA TRP A 270 -18.72 -8.90 13.39
C TRP A 270 -17.74 -8.67 12.22
N LEU A 271 -16.77 -7.75 12.36
CA LEU A 271 -15.78 -7.48 11.29
C LEU A 271 -14.47 -8.25 11.50
N GLY A 272 -14.12 -8.60 12.73
CA GLY A 272 -12.92 -9.40 13.04
C GLY A 272 -12.98 -10.82 12.44
N GLU A 273 -14.17 -11.42 12.37
CA GLU A 273 -14.35 -12.79 11.87
C GLU A 273 -14.12 -12.94 10.35
N LEU A 274 -14.33 -11.88 9.57
CA LEU A 274 -14.07 -11.87 8.12
C LEU A 274 -12.58 -11.76 7.78
N GLY A 275 -11.76 -11.26 8.70
CA GLY A 275 -10.35 -10.93 8.46
C GLY A 275 -9.34 -12.03 8.80
N ASN A 276 -9.76 -13.13 9.44
CA ASN A 276 -8.82 -14.12 9.96
C ASN A 276 -9.30 -15.59 9.78
N PRO A 277 -9.19 -16.18 8.58
CA PRO A 277 -9.54 -17.58 8.36
C PRO A 277 -8.60 -18.59 9.07
N LYS A 278 -7.54 -18.14 9.75
CA LYS A 278 -6.53 -19.00 10.38
C LYS A 278 -6.55 -19.05 11.91
N GLN A 279 -7.50 -18.39 12.58
CA GLN A 279 -7.70 -18.54 14.03
C GLN A 279 -9.04 -19.18 14.38
N LYS A 280 -9.37 -20.34 13.79
CA LYS A 280 -10.24 -21.28 14.49
C LYS A 280 -9.38 -22.05 15.50
N SER A 281 -9.16 -21.43 16.66
CA SER A 281 -8.64 -22.13 17.83
C SER A 281 -9.64 -23.23 18.22
N TRP A 282 -9.27 -24.48 18.01
CA TRP A 282 -9.96 -25.62 18.59
C TRP A 282 -9.98 -25.44 20.12
N LYS A 283 -11.17 -25.32 20.71
CA LYS A 283 -11.36 -25.41 22.16
C LYS A 283 -11.77 -26.84 22.50
N PRO A 284 -11.01 -27.59 23.31
CA PRO A 284 -11.53 -28.84 23.86
C PRO A 284 -12.61 -28.48 24.90
N SER A 285 -13.82 -29.00 24.71
CA SER A 285 -14.90 -28.90 25.67
C SER A 285 -14.56 -29.73 26.91
N ILE A 286 -14.17 -29.08 28.01
CA ILE A 286 -14.21 -29.72 29.33
C ILE A 286 -15.64 -29.59 29.84
N GLY A 287 -16.46 -30.58 29.49
CA GLY A 287 -17.75 -30.83 30.14
C GLY A 287 -17.53 -31.61 31.42
N GLY A 288 -17.86 -30.99 32.56
CA GLY A 288 -17.84 -31.64 33.85
C GLY A 288 -18.95 -32.68 33.99
N SER A 289 -18.62 -33.82 34.60
CA SER A 289 -19.60 -34.69 35.25
C SER A 289 -19.05 -35.10 36.61
N GLN A 290 -19.70 -34.61 37.67
CA GLN A 290 -19.56 -35.16 39.02
C GLN A 290 -20.04 -36.62 39.02
N GLY A 291 -19.30 -37.52 39.69
CA GLY A 291 -19.72 -38.91 39.82
C GLY A 291 -18.82 -39.79 40.67
N ARG A 292 -19.11 -39.83 41.97
CA ARG A 292 -18.95 -40.95 42.92
C ARG A 292 -17.55 -41.39 43.38
N SER A 293 -17.43 -41.42 44.71
CA SER A 293 -16.38 -42.02 45.52
C SER A 293 -16.23 -43.53 45.31
N GLY A 294 -14.99 -43.99 45.16
CA GLY A 294 -14.63 -45.41 45.26
C GLY A 294 -13.13 -45.57 45.50
N ARG A 295 -12.75 -46.01 46.71
CA ARG A 295 -11.37 -46.35 47.11
C ARG A 295 -10.70 -47.27 46.08
N ARG A 296 -9.50 -46.91 45.59
CA ARG A 296 -8.50 -47.90 45.15
C ARG A 296 -7.06 -47.35 45.14
N ARG A 297 -6.30 -47.80 46.14
CA ARG A 297 -4.89 -48.22 46.15
C ARG A 297 -3.92 -47.49 45.20
N VAL A 298 -3.05 -46.67 45.80
CA VAL A 298 -1.84 -46.12 45.17
C VAL A 298 -0.98 -47.27 44.64
N LYS A 299 -0.74 -47.30 43.32
CA LYS A 299 0.36 -48.04 42.69
C LYS A 299 1.42 -47.04 42.30
N SER A 300 2.66 -47.42 42.58
CA SER A 300 3.92 -46.68 42.39
C SER A 300 4.06 -46.02 41.00
N PRO A 301 4.88 -44.96 40.86
CA PRO A 301 5.09 -44.32 39.57
C PRO A 301 5.76 -45.29 38.61
N ALA A 302 5.11 -45.52 37.46
CA ALA A 302 5.73 -46.18 36.33
C ALA A 302 6.90 -45.32 35.84
N THR A 303 8.04 -45.99 35.70
CA THR A 303 9.28 -45.48 35.12
C THR A 303 9.01 -44.74 33.81
N ILE A 304 9.43 -43.47 33.75
CA ILE A 304 9.62 -42.76 32.49
C ILE A 304 10.70 -43.55 31.73
N ARG A 305 10.29 -44.28 30.68
CA ARG A 305 11.23 -44.81 29.70
C ARG A 305 11.77 -43.61 28.92
N LEU A 306 13.00 -43.22 29.21
CA LEU A 306 13.80 -42.38 28.33
C LEU A 306 13.78 -43.00 26.93
N HIS A 307 13.28 -42.25 25.95
CA HIS A 307 13.52 -42.57 24.55
C HIS A 307 15.04 -42.69 24.36
N THR A 308 15.49 -43.83 23.88
CA THR A 308 16.85 -44.03 23.41
C THR A 308 17.16 -43.00 22.32
N PRO A 309 18.36 -42.39 22.30
CA PRO A 309 18.74 -41.56 21.17
C PRO A 309 18.81 -42.45 19.93
N GLU A 310 18.01 -42.15 18.91
CA GLU A 310 18.17 -42.75 17.58
C GLU A 310 19.65 -42.59 17.18
N THR A 311 20.30 -43.68 16.80
CA THR A 311 21.73 -43.63 16.44
C THR A 311 21.88 -42.90 15.10
N HIS A 312 23.04 -42.26 14.90
CA HIS A 312 23.36 -41.50 13.68
C HIS A 312 23.16 -42.30 12.37
N ALA A 313 23.16 -43.63 12.44
CA ALA A 313 22.90 -44.55 11.32
C ALA A 313 21.41 -44.66 10.93
N GLU A 314 20.47 -44.51 11.89
CA GLU A 314 19.02 -44.52 11.60
C GLU A 314 18.51 -43.21 11.01
N LEU A 315 19.17 -42.08 11.32
CA LEU A 315 18.86 -40.79 10.70
C LEU A 315 19.31 -40.74 9.23
N GLN A 316 20.43 -41.38 8.89
CA GLN A 316 20.93 -41.41 7.52
C GLN A 316 20.08 -42.27 6.56
N SER A 317 19.38 -43.29 7.06
CA SER A 317 18.53 -44.14 6.23
C SER A 317 17.18 -43.50 5.87
N LYS A 318 16.77 -42.43 6.58
CA LYS A 318 15.52 -41.69 6.35
C LYS A 318 15.69 -40.47 5.41
N VAL A 319 16.91 -40.17 4.97
CA VAL A 319 17.19 -39.05 4.06
C VAL A 319 17.11 -39.56 2.62
N GLU A 320 16.21 -38.97 1.81
CA GLU A 320 16.14 -39.30 0.37
C GLU A 320 17.51 -39.08 -0.29
N PRO A 321 17.98 -40.00 -1.15
CA PRO A 321 19.30 -39.91 -1.78
C PRO A 321 19.51 -38.62 -2.59
N LYS A 322 18.43 -38.02 -3.13
CA LYS A 322 18.48 -36.72 -3.80
C LYS A 322 18.83 -35.54 -2.88
N LEU A 323 18.51 -35.64 -1.59
CA LEU A 323 18.81 -34.59 -0.61
C LEU A 323 20.28 -34.65 -0.17
N LEU A 324 20.85 -35.86 -0.10
CA LEU A 324 22.27 -36.09 0.17
C LEU A 324 23.16 -35.56 -0.96
N ASP A 325 22.78 -35.77 -2.22
CA ASP A 325 23.51 -35.21 -3.37
C ASP A 325 23.44 -33.67 -3.41
N GLN A 326 22.30 -33.08 -3.04
CA GLN A 326 22.15 -31.62 -2.95
C GLN A 326 22.95 -31.00 -1.80
N LEU A 327 23.10 -31.71 -0.67
CA LEU A 327 23.94 -31.28 0.45
C LEU A 327 25.44 -31.46 0.14
N ALA A 328 25.81 -32.50 -0.60
CA ALA A 328 27.18 -32.74 -1.06
C ALA A 328 27.62 -31.77 -2.17
N ALA A 329 26.68 -31.18 -2.91
CA ALA A 329 26.94 -30.23 -4.00
C ALA A 329 27.11 -28.77 -3.54
N LYS A 330 26.96 -28.46 -2.23
CA LYS A 330 27.33 -27.15 -1.71
C LYS A 330 28.86 -27.01 -1.71
N PRO A 331 29.42 -25.91 -2.26
CA PRO A 331 30.86 -25.67 -2.13
C PRO A 331 31.19 -25.62 -0.64
N ARG A 332 32.09 -26.50 -0.19
CA ARG A 332 32.61 -26.44 1.18
C ARG A 332 33.30 -25.08 1.33
N LEU A 333 32.75 -24.21 2.19
CA LEU A 333 33.45 -23.00 2.60
C LEU A 333 34.81 -23.40 3.19
N ASP A 334 35.81 -22.53 3.01
CA ASP A 334 37.12 -22.66 3.64
C ASP A 334 36.93 -22.91 5.16
N PRO A 335 37.53 -23.98 5.74
CA PRO A 335 37.41 -24.30 7.17
C PRO A 335 37.81 -23.16 8.10
N GLU A 336 38.70 -22.26 7.66
CA GLU A 336 39.05 -21.06 8.44
C GLU A 336 37.93 -20.02 8.43
N LEU A 337 37.21 -19.90 7.31
CA LEU A 337 36.10 -18.97 7.14
C LEU A 337 34.89 -19.41 7.99
N GLU A 338 34.61 -20.71 8.04
CA GLU A 338 33.55 -21.26 8.87
C GLU A 338 33.79 -21.00 10.38
N ARG A 339 35.04 -21.16 10.84
CA ARG A 339 35.42 -20.82 12.23
C ARG A 339 35.29 -19.33 12.53
N LEU A 340 35.63 -18.49 11.55
CA LEU A 340 35.50 -17.04 11.66
C LEU A 340 34.03 -16.61 11.74
N GLU A 341 33.16 -17.19 10.91
CA GLU A 341 31.71 -16.95 10.93
C GLU A 341 31.07 -17.38 12.25
N LEU A 342 31.40 -18.57 12.76
CA LEU A 342 30.90 -19.03 14.06
C LEU A 342 31.33 -18.11 15.22
N SER A 343 32.59 -17.65 15.19
CA SER A 343 33.10 -16.72 16.20
C SER A 343 32.43 -15.35 16.08
N LEU A 344 32.16 -14.89 14.86
CA LEU A 344 31.45 -13.63 14.58
C LEU A 344 30.01 -13.68 15.10
N ASP A 345 29.30 -14.78 14.88
CA ASP A 345 27.92 -14.96 15.34
C ASP A 345 27.82 -14.88 16.87
N GLN A 346 28.75 -15.52 17.59
CA GLN A 346 28.81 -15.44 19.05
C GLN A 346 29.04 -14.01 19.55
N VAL A 347 29.90 -13.25 18.86
CA VAL A 347 30.18 -11.85 19.20
C VAL A 347 28.96 -10.97 18.92
N LEU A 348 28.27 -11.17 17.80
CA LEU A 348 27.06 -10.44 17.44
C LEU A 348 25.90 -10.74 18.41
N GLU A 349 25.74 -11.99 18.83
CA GLU A 349 24.76 -12.40 19.85
C GLU A 349 25.04 -11.71 21.19
N LYS A 350 26.31 -11.65 21.61
CA LYS A 350 26.71 -10.93 22.82
C LYS A 350 26.40 -9.43 22.74
N ILE A 351 26.68 -8.79 21.59
CA ILE A 351 26.33 -7.37 21.36
C ILE A 351 24.81 -7.16 21.45
N HIS A 352 24.03 -8.09 20.91
CA HIS A 352 22.56 -8.01 20.95
C HIS A 352 22.03 -8.10 22.38
N LEU A 353 22.62 -8.94 23.23
CA LEU A 353 22.16 -9.15 24.60
C LEU A 353 22.72 -8.15 25.62
N GLN A 354 23.96 -7.70 25.44
CA GLN A 354 24.73 -6.98 26.47
C GLN A 354 25.26 -5.61 26.03
N GLY A 355 25.03 -5.20 24.78
CA GLY A 355 25.56 -3.95 24.24
C GLY A 355 26.98 -4.08 23.69
N ARG A 356 27.48 -3.05 23.00
CA ARG A 356 28.80 -3.12 22.33
C ARG A 356 29.96 -2.92 23.31
N GLU A 357 29.70 -2.22 24.39
CA GLU A 357 30.61 -1.96 25.50
C GLU A 357 31.01 -3.22 26.28
N SER A 358 30.32 -4.35 26.11
CA SER A 358 30.63 -5.62 26.78
C SER A 358 31.71 -6.45 26.06
N LEU A 359 32.30 -5.94 24.98
CA LEU A 359 33.27 -6.68 24.16
C LEU A 359 34.68 -6.63 24.74
N THR A 360 35.36 -7.78 24.69
CA THR A 360 36.80 -7.89 24.97
C THR A 360 37.62 -7.57 23.73
N ASP A 361 38.91 -7.25 23.92
CA ASP A 361 39.82 -6.94 22.80
C ASP A 361 39.92 -8.08 21.78
N ALA A 362 39.81 -9.35 22.23
CA ALA A 362 39.80 -10.51 21.36
C ALA A 362 38.53 -10.58 20.49
N GLU A 363 37.36 -10.24 21.05
CA GLU A 363 36.08 -10.21 20.32
C GLU A 363 36.03 -9.03 19.33
N VAL A 364 36.65 -7.89 19.68
CA VAL A 364 36.86 -6.78 18.75
C VAL A 364 37.76 -7.19 17.59
N ALA A 365 38.83 -7.95 17.85
CA ALA A 365 39.72 -8.46 16.80
C ALA A 365 39.00 -9.43 15.83
N VAL A 366 38.02 -10.21 16.32
CA VAL A 366 37.16 -11.05 15.46
C VAL A 366 36.30 -10.19 14.53
N LEU A 367 35.70 -9.10 15.02
CA LEU A 367 34.92 -8.17 14.19
C LEU A 367 35.79 -7.48 13.14
N GLU A 368 37.02 -7.08 13.48
CA GLU A 368 37.95 -6.49 12.53
C GLU A 368 38.42 -7.48 11.47
N LYS A 369 38.78 -8.70 11.89
CA LYS A 369 39.21 -9.77 10.98
C LYS A 369 38.09 -10.14 10.01
N ALA A 370 36.86 -10.29 10.49
CA ALA A 370 35.69 -10.47 9.65
C ALA A 370 35.49 -9.27 8.71
N SER A 371 35.59 -8.04 9.21
CA SER A 371 35.41 -6.84 8.37
C SER A 371 36.45 -6.73 7.26
N ARG A 372 37.71 -7.09 7.50
CA ARG A 372 38.77 -7.12 6.46
C ARG A 372 38.47 -8.18 5.40
N LYS A 373 38.11 -9.39 5.83
CA LYS A 373 37.77 -10.50 4.94
C LYS A 373 36.59 -10.19 4.02
N TYR A 374 35.54 -9.55 4.55
CA TYR A 374 34.34 -9.17 3.78
C TYR A 374 34.55 -7.97 2.85
N ARG A 375 35.57 -7.15 3.10
CA ARG A 375 35.98 -6.06 2.18
C ARG A 375 36.89 -6.53 1.05
N GLY A 376 37.44 -7.75 1.16
CA GLY A 376 38.41 -8.27 0.20
C GLY A 376 39.81 -7.68 0.38
N ASP A 377 40.13 -7.19 1.58
CA ASP A 377 41.41 -6.55 1.92
C ASP A 377 42.51 -7.57 2.32
N ASP A 378 42.25 -8.88 2.17
CA ASP A 378 43.10 -10.01 2.59
C ASP A 378 43.78 -10.73 1.41
#